data_AF-K7MIM0-F1
#
_entry.id   AF-K7MIM0-F1
#
_cell.length_a   1.000
_cell.length_b   1.000
_cell.length_c   1.000
_cell.angle_alpha   90.00
_cell.angle_beta   90.00
_cell.angle_gamma   90.00
#
_symmetry.space_group_name_H-M   'P 1'
#
loop_
_entity.id
_entity.type
_entity.pdbx_description
1 polymer ?
#
loop_
_entity_poly.entity_id
_entity_poly.type
_entity_poly.pdbx_seq_one_letter_code
_entity_poly.pdbx_strand_id
1 'polypeptide(L)' 'MSLLHLKVCCLKDYGGSEWEFVFVRYVKQNARSLRDMTLSCSNKVNEGEKHEMLRRLSLCTRLSPTCTL' A
#
# COMPACT_ATOMS: atom_id res chain seq x y z
N MET A 1 -6.06 13.66 -7.28
CA MET A 1 -7.20 12.92 -6.69
C MET A 1 -7.24 13.23 -5.19
N SER A 2 -8.35 13.75 -4.67
CA SER A 2 -8.47 13.99 -3.22
C SER A 2 -8.72 12.67 -2.49
N LEU A 3 -7.96 12.41 -1.43
CA LEU A 3 -8.07 11.19 -0.60
C LEU A 3 -8.64 11.47 0.81
N LEU A 4 -9.23 12.65 1.02
CA LEU A 4 -9.72 13.12 2.32
C LEU A 4 -10.65 12.11 3.03
N HIS A 5 -11.49 11.42 2.26
CA HIS A 5 -12.49 10.49 2.78
C HIS A 5 -12.23 9.02 2.45
N LEU A 6 -11.07 8.70 1.85
CA LEU A 6 -10.74 7.31 1.53
C LEU A 6 -10.53 6.54 2.84
N LYS A 7 -11.38 5.55 3.10
CA LYS A 7 -11.34 4.70 4.32
C LYS A 7 -10.74 3.33 4.07
N VAL A 8 -10.93 2.78 2.88
CA VAL A 8 -10.49 1.43 2.51
C VAL A 8 -9.80 1.52 1.15
N CYS A 9 -8.63 0.89 1.02
CA CYS A 9 -7.91 0.75 -0.24
C CYS A 9 -7.49 -0.70 -0.43
N CYS A 10 -7.94 -1.32 -1.53
CA CYS A 10 -7.57 -2.69 -1.87
C CYS A 10 -6.89 -2.69 -3.23
N LEU A 11 -5.63 -3.13 -3.27
CA LEU A 11 -4.89 -3.33 -4.52
C LEU A 11 -4.75 -4.84 -4.79
N LYS A 12 -5.20 -5.26 -5.95
CA LYS A 12 -5.15 -6.65 -6.41
C LYS A 12 -4.01 -6.82 -7.40
N ASP A 13 -3.46 -8.03 -7.46
CA ASP A 13 -2.37 -8.41 -8.37
C ASP A 13 -1.15 -7.49 -8.25
N TYR A 14 -0.84 -7.04 -7.03
CA TYR A 14 0.30 -6.16 -6.78
C TYR A 14 1.60 -6.87 -7.17
N GLY A 15 2.22 -6.40 -8.25
CA GLY A 15 3.48 -6.94 -8.79
C GLY A 15 4.73 -6.28 -8.20
N GLY A 16 4.56 -5.17 -7.47
CA GLY A 16 5.64 -4.39 -6.87
C GLY A 16 6.52 -3.66 -7.88
N SER A 17 5.97 -3.36 -9.06
CA SER A 17 6.58 -2.40 -9.96
C SER A 17 6.72 -1.03 -9.26
N GLU A 18 7.67 -0.22 -9.72
CA GLU A 18 7.92 1.08 -9.10
C GLU A 18 6.68 1.99 -9.13
N TRP A 19 5.88 1.93 -10.19
CA TRP A 19 4.64 2.68 -10.31
C TRP A 19 3.60 2.26 -9.28
N GLU A 20 3.43 0.95 -9.06
CA GLU A 20 2.51 0.44 -8.03
C GLU A 20 2.99 0.84 -6.63
N PHE A 21 4.29 0.74 -6.36
CA PHE A 21 4.86 1.17 -5.09
C PHE A 21 4.62 2.67 -4.83
N VAL A 22 4.87 3.53 -5.82
CA VAL A 22 4.59 4.97 -5.75
C VAL A 22 3.11 5.24 -5.47
N PHE A 23 2.21 4.50 -6.13
CA PHE A 23 0.78 4.63 -5.90
C PHE A 23 0.40 4.25 -4.46
N VAL A 24 0.84 3.08 -3.97
CA VAL A 24 0.52 2.63 -2.59
C VAL A 24 1.09 3.61 -1.56
N ARG A 25 2.33 4.06 -1.76
CA ARG A 25 2.96 5.09 -0.92
C ARG A 25 2.14 6.38 -0.93
N TYR A 26 1.72 6.86 -2.10
CA TYR A 26 0.90 8.07 -2.21
C TYR A 26 -0.40 7.93 -1.42
N VAL A 27 -1.11 6.81 -1.54
CA VAL A 27 -2.33 6.56 -0.78
C VAL A 27 -2.05 6.56 0.72
N LYS A 28 -1.04 5.81 1.18
CA LYS A 28 -0.67 5.70 2.61
C LYS A 28 -0.27 7.05 3.24
N GLN A 29 0.36 7.92 2.46
CA GLN A 29 0.84 9.23 2.90
C GLN A 29 -0.18 10.37 2.78
N ASN A 30 -1.25 10.21 2.00
CA ASN A 30 -2.21 11.30 1.73
C ASN A 30 -3.64 11.00 2.20
N ALA A 31 -3.98 9.74 2.48
CA ALA A 31 -5.33 9.37 2.94
C ALA A 31 -5.45 9.45 4.48
N ARG A 32 -5.84 10.61 5.00
CA ARG A 32 -6.00 10.86 6.46
C ARG A 32 -7.03 9.94 7.12
N SER A 33 -8.06 9.55 6.39
CA SER A 33 -9.16 8.71 6.90
C SER A 33 -8.96 7.22 6.67
N LEU A 34 -7.82 6.79 6.12
CA LEU A 34 -7.57 5.41 5.75
C LEU A 34 -7.51 4.51 6.98
N ARG A 35 -8.30 3.44 6.99
CA ARG A 35 -8.36 2.45 8.07
C ARG A 35 -7.75 1.13 7.61
N ASP A 36 -8.16 0.66 6.44
CA ASP A 36 -7.75 -0.62 5.92
C ASP A 36 -7.05 -0.43 4.58
N MET A 37 -5.79 -0.85 4.50
CA MET A 37 -5.06 -1.00 3.25
C MET A 37 -4.73 -2.48 3.08
N THR A 38 -5.13 -3.07 1.95
CA THR A 38 -4.85 -4.48 1.68
C THR A 38 -4.21 -4.63 0.33
N LEU A 39 -3.12 -5.41 0.29
CA LEU A 39 -2.41 -5.77 -0.93
C LEU A 39 -2.51 -7.27 -1.15
N SER A 40 -3.06 -7.68 -2.30
CA SER A 40 -2.94 -9.05 -2.77
C SER A 40 -1.82 -9.11 -3.80
N CYS A 41 -0.71 -9.75 -3.45
CA CYS A 41 0.43 -9.90 -4.37
C CYS A 41 0.06 -10.72 -5.60
N SER A 42 0.69 -10.40 -6.72
CA SER A 42 0.58 -11.22 -7.93
C SER A 42 1.13 -12.63 -7.69
N ASN A 43 0.51 -13.63 -8.32
CA ASN A 43 0.99 -15.03 -8.27
C ASN A 43 2.37 -15.21 -8.93
N LYS A 44 2.87 -14.19 -9.64
CA LYS A 44 4.19 -14.17 -10.26
C LYS A 44 5.30 -13.70 -9.29
N VAL A 45 4.93 -13.12 -8.16
CA VAL A 45 5.87 -12.59 -7.15
C VAL A 45 6.28 -13.73 -6.24
N ASN A 46 7.57 -14.00 -6.14
CA ASN A 46 8.08 -15.02 -5.23
C ASN A 46 8.07 -14.53 -3.76
N GLU A 47 8.29 -15.45 -2.83
CA GLU A 47 8.23 -15.13 -1.40
C GLU A 47 9.28 -14.08 -0.98
N GLY A 48 10.50 -14.12 -1.53
CA GLY A 48 11.55 -13.14 -1.23
C GLY A 48 11.18 -11.74 -1.72
N GLU A 49 10.66 -11.63 -2.95
CA GLU A 49 10.15 -10.38 -3.51
C GLU A 49 8.99 -9.82 -2.69
N LYS A 50 8.06 -10.68 -2.26
CA LYS A 50 6.95 -10.30 -1.38
C LYS A 50 7.46 -9.71 -0.05
N HIS A 51 8.44 -10.34 0.58
CA HIS A 51 9.02 -9.83 1.82
C HIS A 51 9.70 -8.46 1.63
N GLU A 52 10.44 -8.28 0.54
CA GLU A 52 11.08 -7.00 0.23
C GLU A 52 10.04 -5.90 -0.06
N MET A 53 8.97 -6.22 -0.79
CA MET A 53 7.86 -5.28 -1.02
C MET A 53 7.22 -4.84 0.30
N LEU A 54 6.90 -5.78 1.19
CA LEU A 54 6.33 -5.47 2.50
C LEU A 54 7.29 -4.63 3.36
N ARG A 55 8.59 -4.91 3.30
CA ARG A 55 9.64 -4.13 3.98
C ARG A 55 9.71 -2.70 3.45
N ARG A 56 9.72 -2.50 2.14
CA ARG A 56 9.72 -1.16 1.53
C ARG A 56 8.47 -0.37 1.92
N LEU A 57 7.30 -1.04 1.94
CA LEU A 57 6.03 -0.41 2.30
C LEU A 57 5.91 -0.11 3.79
N SER A 58 6.51 -0.92 4.68
CA SER A 58 6.49 -0.68 6.12
C SER A 58 7.29 0.57 6.50
N LEU A 59 8.39 0.85 5.78
CA LEU A 59 9.21 2.06 5.93
C LEU A 59 8.50 3.34 5.46
N CYS A 60 7.46 3.23 4.63
CA CYS A 60 6.68 4.40 4.22
C CYS A 60 5.87 4.95 5.40
N THR A 61 5.95 6.26 5.63
CA THR A 61 5.13 6.94 6.63
C THR A 61 3.64 6.79 6.31
N ARG A 62 2.82 6.65 7.35
CA ARG A 62 1.35 6.67 7.25
C ARG A 62 0.81 8.00 7.78
N LEU A 63 -0.14 8.58 7.06
CA LEU A 63 -0.84 9.78 7.54
C LEU A 63 -1.93 9.42 8.55
N SER A 64 -2.64 8.31 8.31
CA SER A 64 -3.62 7.80 9.26
C SER A 64 -2.95 6.95 10.33
N PRO A 65 -3.08 7.28 11.63
CA PRO A 65 -2.53 6.47 12.71
C PRO A 65 -3.26 5.14 12.86
N THR A 66 -4.50 5.04 12.38
CA THR A 66 -5.33 3.82 12.45
C THR A 66 -5.14 2.90 11.25
N CYS A 67 -4.41 3.32 10.22
CA CYS A 67 -4.20 2.49 9.04
C CYS A 67 -3.34 1.26 9.38
N THR A 68 -3.90 0.09 9.18
CA THR A 68 -3.18 -1.19 9.12
C THR A 68 -2.93 -1.56 7.65
N LEU A 69 -1.74 -2.11 7.38
CA LEU A 69 -1.36 -2.74 6.11
C LEU A 69 -1.18 -4.24 6.36
#